data_AF-A0A968W0Z3-F1
#
_entry.id   AF-A0A968W0Z3-F1
#
_cell.length_a   1.000
_cell.length_b   1.000
_cell.length_c   1.000
_cell.angle_alpha   90.00
_cell.angle_beta   90.00
_cell.angle_gamma   90.00
#
_symmetry.space_group_name_H-M   'P 1'
#
loop_
_entity.id
_entity.type
_entity.pdbx_description
1 polymer ?
#
loop_
_entity_poly.entity_id
_entity_poly.type
_entity_poly.pdbx_seq_one_letter_code
_entity_poly.pdbx_strand_id
1 'polypeptide(L)'
;MRIDILTVLPEMFEGPLNCSIIKRATDKNLAQIIVHNIRDYSLDKHKKVDDYAFWEWGAGMVLTIGPIERAIDSLKLQRRYDAIIYTSPDGVRLSQPLCNQLSLLGNIIVLCGHYKGIDQRVRDNLITHEISIGDYVLTGGELAAAVIADSVVRLLPGVLSDETSALTDSFQDGLLAPPVYTRPAE
;
A
#
# COMPACT_ATOMS: atom_id res chain seq x y z
N MET A 1 -12.91 -1.03 -6.82
CA MET A 1 -12.09 -0.48 -5.71
C MET A 1 -11.05 0.50 -6.27
N ARG A 2 -10.69 1.53 -5.51
CA ARG A 2 -9.56 2.42 -5.82
C ARG A 2 -8.49 2.42 -4.73
N ILE A 3 -7.24 2.37 -5.14
CA ILE A 3 -6.06 2.45 -4.27
C ILE A 3 -5.21 3.64 -4.73
N ASP A 4 -5.09 4.65 -3.87
CA ASP A 4 -4.17 5.78 -4.08
C ASP A 4 -2.91 5.57 -3.26
N ILE A 5 -1.76 5.45 -3.92
CA ILE A 5 -0.47 5.26 -3.26
C ILE A 5 0.25 6.59 -3.18
N LEU A 6 0.57 7.05 -1.97
CA LEU A 6 1.39 8.23 -1.72
C LEU A 6 2.83 7.80 -1.47
N THR A 7 3.75 8.22 -2.33
CA THR A 7 5.15 7.82 -2.26
C THR A 7 6.10 8.94 -2.63
N VAL A 8 7.36 8.81 -2.24
CA VAL A 8 8.47 9.61 -2.77
C VAL A 8 9.18 8.90 -3.93
N LEU A 9 8.95 7.63 -4.20
CA LEU A 9 9.58 6.91 -5.31
C LEU A 9 8.52 6.29 -6.22
N PRO A 10 7.75 7.10 -6.99
CA PRO A 10 6.73 6.58 -7.89
C PRO A 10 7.28 5.58 -8.92
N GLU A 11 8.52 5.73 -9.36
CA GLU A 11 9.21 4.86 -10.32
C GLU A 11 9.29 3.39 -9.86
N MET A 12 9.26 3.13 -8.55
CA MET A 12 9.26 1.77 -7.98
C MET A 12 8.02 0.96 -8.40
N PHE A 13 6.94 1.64 -8.81
CA PHE A 13 5.68 1.01 -9.16
C PHE A 13 5.52 0.75 -10.66
N GLU A 14 6.47 1.18 -11.51
CA GLU A 14 6.40 0.97 -12.96
C GLU A 14 6.32 -0.52 -13.35
N GLY A 15 6.96 -1.40 -12.57
CA GLY A 15 6.87 -2.85 -12.76
C GLY A 15 5.68 -3.49 -12.05
N PRO A 16 5.67 -3.54 -10.70
CA PRO A 16 4.73 -4.35 -9.92
C PRO A 16 3.25 -4.09 -10.23
N LEU A 17 2.87 -2.84 -10.53
CA LEU A 17 1.47 -2.49 -10.78
C LEU A 17 1.06 -2.61 -12.26
N ASN A 18 2.00 -2.77 -13.18
CA ASN A 18 1.74 -2.84 -14.61
C ASN A 18 1.95 -4.25 -15.20
N CYS A 19 2.02 -5.26 -14.33
CA CYS A 19 2.25 -6.65 -14.72
C CYS A 19 1.09 -7.57 -14.29
N SER A 20 0.97 -8.70 -14.98
CA SER A 20 0.16 -9.86 -14.57
C SER A 20 -1.30 -9.52 -14.19
N ILE A 21 -1.79 -10.09 -13.09
CA ILE A 21 -3.17 -9.99 -12.59
C ILE A 21 -3.55 -8.54 -12.29
N ILE A 22 -2.64 -7.74 -11.73
CA ILE A 22 -2.89 -6.33 -11.42
C ILE A 22 -3.17 -5.54 -12.69
N LYS A 23 -2.34 -5.72 -13.73
CA LYS A 23 -2.57 -5.09 -15.03
C LYS A 23 -3.92 -5.51 -15.64
N ARG A 24 -4.27 -6.79 -15.56
CA ARG A 24 -5.57 -7.27 -16.06
C ARG A 24 -6.74 -6.67 -15.30
N ALA A 25 -6.61 -6.51 -13.98
CA ALA A 25 -7.64 -5.90 -13.14
C ALA A 25 -7.84 -4.41 -13.49
N THR A 26 -6.76 -3.67 -13.74
CA THR A 26 -6.82 -2.27 -14.15
C THR A 26 -7.36 -2.11 -15.59
N ASP A 27 -6.88 -2.91 -16.54
CA ASP A 27 -7.37 -2.92 -17.93
C ASP A 27 -8.89 -3.20 -18.02
N LYS A 28 -9.40 -4.06 -17.13
CA LYS A 28 -10.84 -4.40 -17.01
C LYS A 28 -11.64 -3.42 -16.13
N ASN A 29 -11.01 -2.37 -15.60
CA ASN A 29 -11.63 -1.42 -14.66
C ASN A 29 -12.22 -2.05 -13.39
N LEU A 30 -11.68 -3.19 -12.93
CA LEU A 30 -12.09 -3.84 -11.68
C LEU A 30 -11.40 -3.19 -10.47
N ALA A 31 -10.18 -2.72 -10.67
CA ALA A 31 -9.40 -1.95 -9.71
C ALA A 31 -8.80 -0.71 -10.39
N GLN A 32 -8.62 0.36 -9.64
CA GLN A 32 -7.89 1.54 -10.07
C GLN A 32 -6.77 1.82 -9.08
N ILE A 33 -5.52 1.75 -9.54
CA ILE A 33 -4.35 2.03 -8.69
C ILE A 33 -3.64 3.25 -9.24
N ILE A 34 -3.62 4.34 -8.47
CA ILE A 34 -3.01 5.61 -8.86
C ILE A 34 -1.87 5.92 -7.91
N VAL A 35 -0.69 6.18 -8.46
CA VAL A 35 0.50 6.54 -7.71
C VAL A 35 0.67 8.05 -7.73
N HIS A 36 0.89 8.65 -6.56
CA HIS A 36 1.08 10.07 -6.37
C HIS A 36 2.45 10.33 -5.77
N ASN A 37 3.21 11.24 -6.37
CA ASN A 37 4.47 11.68 -5.80
C ASN A 37 4.20 12.76 -4.75
N ILE A 38 4.56 12.48 -3.50
CA ILE A 38 4.40 13.42 -2.36
C ILE A 38 5.15 14.73 -2.63
N ARG A 39 6.23 14.69 -3.42
CA ARG A 39 6.99 15.90 -3.81
C ARG A 39 6.18 16.91 -4.60
N ASP A 40 5.17 16.48 -5.33
CA ASP A 40 4.31 17.40 -6.10
C ASP A 40 3.37 18.22 -5.20
N TYR A 41 3.23 17.81 -3.94
CA TYR A 41 2.45 18.52 -2.93
C TYR A 41 3.34 19.39 -2.03
N SER A 42 4.64 19.49 -2.29
CA SER A 42 5.52 20.39 -1.54
C SER A 42 5.36 21.85 -2.00
N LEU A 43 5.36 22.79 -1.05
CA LEU A 43 5.43 24.23 -1.33
C LEU A 43 6.87 24.73 -1.41
N ASP A 44 7.85 23.86 -1.10
CA ASP A 44 9.26 24.20 -1.23
C ASP A 44 9.67 24.24 -2.72
N LYS A 45 10.47 25.25 -3.09
CA LYS A 45 10.90 25.46 -4.49
C LYS A 45 11.73 24.31 -5.06
N HIS A 46 12.38 23.52 -4.19
CA HIS A 46 13.15 22.33 -4.57
C HIS A 46 12.36 21.03 -4.36
N LYS A 47 11.05 21.13 -4.09
CA LYS A 47 10.16 20.02 -3.77
C LYS A 47 10.67 19.16 -2.60
N LYS A 48 11.32 19.77 -1.60
CA LYS A 48 11.74 19.08 -0.38
C LYS A 48 10.52 18.57 0.39
N VAL A 49 10.58 17.36 0.91
CA VAL A 49 9.47 16.72 1.64
C VAL A 49 9.87 16.23 3.02
N ASP A 50 11.15 16.33 3.35
CA ASP A 50 11.77 15.78 4.54
C ASP A 50 12.53 16.86 5.33
N ASP A 51 12.70 16.64 6.63
CA ASP A 51 13.55 17.48 7.48
C ASP A 51 14.20 16.68 8.61
N TYR A 52 15.13 17.32 9.33
CA TYR A 52 15.77 16.73 10.50
C TYR A 52 14.74 16.43 11.61
N ALA A 53 14.90 15.29 12.28
CA ALA A 53 14.11 14.95 13.45
C ALA A 53 14.47 15.87 14.63
N PHE A 54 13.48 16.36 15.39
CA PHE A 54 13.69 17.26 16.52
C PHE A 54 14.42 16.61 17.72
N TRP A 55 14.26 15.31 17.93
CA TRP A 55 14.70 14.63 19.16
C TRP A 55 15.92 13.73 19.01
N GLU A 56 16.37 13.46 17.79
CA GLU A 56 17.52 12.59 17.56
C GLU A 56 18.77 13.44 17.38
N TRP A 57 19.78 13.24 18.24
CA TRP A 57 21.19 13.54 17.91
C TRP A 57 21.74 12.54 16.87
N GLY A 58 20.88 12.09 15.96
CA GLY A 58 21.08 10.95 15.07
C GLY A 58 20.96 11.35 13.61
N ALA A 59 21.66 10.63 12.75
CA ALA A 59 21.57 10.80 11.31
C ALA A 59 20.24 10.25 10.78
N GLY A 60 19.50 11.08 10.05
CA GLY A 60 18.26 10.66 9.40
C GLY A 60 17.34 11.85 9.11
N MET A 61 16.48 11.68 8.12
CA MET A 61 15.43 12.64 7.78
C MET A 61 14.06 12.03 8.09
N VAL A 62 13.06 12.87 8.33
CA VAL A 62 11.67 12.48 8.58
C VAL A 62 10.79 13.20 7.57
N LEU A 63 9.82 12.49 6.99
CA LEU A 63 8.85 13.13 6.10
C LEU A 63 8.00 14.14 6.88
N THR A 64 7.96 15.36 6.35
CA THR A 64 7.21 16.47 6.92
C THR A 64 5.71 16.33 6.69
N ILE A 65 4.91 16.90 7.58
CA ILE A 65 3.45 16.83 7.55
C ILE A 65 2.88 17.48 6.29
N GLY A 66 3.36 18.68 5.96
CA GLY A 66 2.69 19.55 5.00
C GLY A 66 2.41 18.91 3.63
N PRO A 67 3.41 18.31 2.94
CA PRO A 67 3.17 17.64 1.67
C PRO A 67 2.21 16.44 1.79
N ILE A 68 2.29 15.67 2.87
CA ILE A 68 1.41 14.51 3.10
C ILE A 68 -0.03 14.95 3.32
N GLU A 69 -0.25 15.93 4.21
CA GLU A 69 -1.57 16.49 4.50
C GLU A 69 -2.22 17.04 3.23
N ARG A 70 -1.49 17.87 2.46
CA ARG A 70 -2.01 18.42 1.19
C ARG A 70 -2.34 17.35 0.16
N ALA A 71 -1.56 16.27 0.09
CA ALA A 71 -1.84 15.15 -0.80
C ALA A 71 -3.15 14.44 -0.39
N ILE A 72 -3.28 14.12 0.90
CA ILE A 72 -4.48 13.46 1.44
C ILE A 72 -5.72 14.36 1.28
N ASP A 73 -5.62 15.66 1.57
CA ASP A 73 -6.72 16.60 1.47
C ASP A 73 -7.18 16.79 0.02
N SER A 74 -6.24 16.92 -0.92
CA SER A 74 -6.54 16.99 -2.36
C SER A 74 -7.31 15.76 -2.84
N LEU A 75 -6.95 14.57 -2.35
CA LEU A 75 -7.66 13.34 -2.66
C LEU A 75 -9.04 13.29 -2.00
N LYS A 76 -9.15 13.67 -0.73
CA LYS A 76 -10.43 13.72 0.01
C LYS A 76 -11.45 14.68 -0.60
N LEU A 77 -11.00 15.75 -1.26
CA LEU A 77 -11.87 16.66 -2.01
C LEU A 77 -12.51 15.99 -3.24
N GLN A 78 -11.87 14.95 -3.80
CA GLN A 78 -12.37 14.25 -4.98
C GLN A 78 -13.30 13.09 -4.62
N ARG A 79 -13.08 12.44 -3.47
CA ARG A 79 -13.84 11.26 -3.02
C ARG A 79 -13.66 10.98 -1.53
N ARG A 80 -14.59 10.22 -0.97
CA ARG A 80 -14.48 9.68 0.39
C ARG A 80 -13.55 8.46 0.40
N TYR A 81 -12.67 8.40 1.39
CA TYR A 81 -11.79 7.26 1.66
C TYR A 81 -12.25 6.52 2.90
N ASP A 82 -12.23 5.19 2.82
CA ASP A 82 -12.61 4.29 3.90
C ASP A 82 -11.42 4.00 4.82
N ALA A 83 -10.21 4.00 4.27
CA ALA A 83 -8.97 3.84 5.01
C ALA A 83 -7.82 4.69 4.45
N ILE A 84 -6.98 5.17 5.37
CA ILE A 84 -5.66 5.74 5.13
C ILE A 84 -4.68 4.86 5.88
N ILE A 85 -3.90 4.10 5.13
CA ILE A 85 -3.00 3.05 5.59
C ILE A 85 -1.57 3.60 5.56
N TYR A 86 -0.85 3.53 6.67
CA TYR A 86 0.59 3.80 6.72
C TYR A 86 1.36 2.48 6.76
N THR A 87 2.33 2.31 5.86
CA THR A 87 3.22 1.15 5.90
C THR A 87 4.34 1.37 6.91
N SER A 88 4.30 0.59 8.00
CA SER A 88 5.21 0.75 9.13
C SER A 88 5.55 -0.61 9.76
N PRO A 89 6.82 -0.89 10.13
CA PRO A 89 7.19 -2.18 10.70
C PRO A 89 6.56 -2.45 12.08
N ASP A 90 6.18 -1.40 12.83
CA ASP A 90 5.48 -1.47 14.12
C ASP A 90 3.95 -1.48 13.99
N GLY A 91 3.42 -1.55 12.76
CA GLY A 91 1.99 -1.68 12.49
C GLY A 91 1.44 -3.09 12.70
N VAL A 92 0.13 -3.24 12.51
CA VAL A 92 -0.55 -4.56 12.53
C VAL A 92 -0.01 -5.42 11.39
N ARG A 93 0.36 -6.66 11.69
CA ARG A 93 0.89 -7.58 10.68
C ARG A 93 -0.16 -7.92 9.62
N LEU A 94 0.20 -7.74 8.35
CA LEU A 94 -0.61 -8.12 7.21
C LEU A 94 -0.84 -9.63 7.21
N SER A 95 -2.11 -10.02 7.09
CA SER A 95 -2.56 -11.41 7.10
C SER A 95 -3.70 -11.58 6.10
N GLN A 96 -3.96 -12.81 5.64
CA GLN A 96 -5.04 -13.07 4.69
C GLN A 96 -6.42 -12.57 5.17
N PRO A 97 -6.81 -12.73 6.45
CA PRO A 97 -8.04 -12.12 6.96
C PRO A 97 -8.06 -10.58 6.87
N LEU A 98 -6.93 -9.91 7.12
CA LEU A 98 -6.85 -8.46 6.95
C LEU A 98 -6.96 -8.06 5.46
N CYS A 99 -6.33 -8.80 4.55
CA CYS A 99 -6.51 -8.59 3.11
C CYS A 99 -7.97 -8.75 2.68
N ASN A 100 -8.68 -9.75 3.22
CA ASN A 100 -10.11 -9.96 3.01
C ASN A 100 -10.96 -8.80 3.55
N GLN A 101 -10.59 -8.19 4.70
CA GLN A 101 -11.28 -7.01 5.22
C GLN A 101 -11.02 -5.78 4.35
N LEU A 102 -9.77 -5.56 3.94
CA LEU A 102 -9.40 -4.44 3.09
C LEU A 102 -10.05 -4.53 1.71
N SER A 103 -10.23 -5.74 1.14
CA SER A 103 -10.88 -5.95 -0.17
C SER A 103 -12.35 -5.56 -0.22
N LEU A 104 -13.01 -5.44 0.94
CA LEU A 104 -14.39 -4.96 1.05
C LEU A 104 -14.51 -3.43 1.04
N LEU A 105 -13.40 -2.70 1.15
CA LEU A 105 -13.39 -1.24 1.14
C LEU A 105 -13.56 -0.69 -0.28
N GLY A 106 -14.09 0.53 -0.41
CA GLY A 106 -14.30 1.19 -1.70
C GLY A 106 -13.05 1.91 -2.18
N ASN A 107 -12.56 2.85 -1.36
CA ASN A 107 -11.41 3.70 -1.67
C ASN A 107 -10.41 3.71 -0.50
N ILE A 108 -9.15 3.38 -0.77
CA ILE A 108 -8.08 3.40 0.23
C ILE A 108 -6.90 4.26 -0.22
N ILE A 109 -6.24 4.91 0.73
CA ILE A 109 -4.93 5.54 0.56
C ILE A 109 -3.89 4.64 1.21
N VAL A 110 -2.77 4.40 0.55
CA VAL A 110 -1.59 3.76 1.14
C VAL A 110 -0.43 4.75 1.12
N LEU A 111 -0.01 5.21 2.30
CA LEU A 111 1.13 6.09 2.50
C LEU A 111 2.39 5.26 2.72
N CYS A 112 3.34 5.39 1.80
CA CYS A 112 4.66 4.77 1.92
C CYS A 112 5.54 5.57 2.88
N GLY A 113 6.02 4.91 3.94
CA GLY A 113 7.11 5.46 4.74
C GLY A 113 8.41 5.55 3.94
N HIS A 114 9.25 6.52 4.25
CA HIS A 114 10.61 6.61 3.73
C HIS A 114 11.51 7.28 4.78
N TYR A 115 12.82 7.24 4.58
CA TYR A 115 13.81 7.79 5.50
C TYR A 115 13.69 7.11 6.89
N LYS A 116 13.57 7.87 7.98
CA LYS A 116 13.30 7.31 9.32
C LYS A 116 11.80 7.09 9.58
N GLY A 117 10.93 7.57 8.71
CA GLY A 117 9.48 7.51 8.87
C GLY A 117 8.82 8.85 8.56
N ILE A 118 7.62 9.01 9.09
CA ILE A 118 6.79 10.21 8.97
C ILE A 118 6.68 10.91 10.32
N ASP A 119 6.37 12.21 10.33
CA ASP A 119 6.06 12.93 11.56
C ASP A 119 4.90 12.25 12.33
N GLN A 120 5.06 12.08 13.64
CA GLN A 120 4.08 11.38 14.48
C GLN A 120 2.69 12.01 14.41
N ARG A 121 2.58 13.33 14.18
CA ARG A 121 1.29 14.00 14.04
C ARG A 121 0.51 13.54 12.80
N VAL A 122 1.19 13.04 11.77
CA VAL A 122 0.51 12.37 10.64
C VAL A 122 -0.12 11.08 11.10
N ARG A 123 0.63 10.26 11.84
CA ARG A 123 0.14 8.98 12.40
C ARG A 123 -1.09 9.20 13.28
N ASP A 124 -1.00 10.15 14.21
CA ASP A 124 -2.06 10.37 15.20
C ASP A 124 -3.35 10.97 14.61
N ASN A 125 -3.25 11.81 13.57
CA ASN A 125 -4.39 12.61 13.10
C ASN A 125 -4.92 12.20 11.71
N LEU A 126 -4.10 11.60 10.86
CA LEU A 126 -4.44 11.32 9.47
C LEU A 126 -4.54 9.82 9.17
N ILE A 127 -3.76 8.99 9.87
CA ILE A 127 -3.70 7.55 9.62
C ILE A 127 -4.82 6.83 10.36
N THR A 128 -5.44 5.88 9.68
CA THR A 128 -6.50 5.02 10.24
C THR A 128 -6.01 3.61 10.54
N HIS A 129 -4.99 3.15 9.81
CA HIS A 129 -4.44 1.82 9.92
C HIS A 129 -2.93 1.90 9.72
N GLU A 130 -2.18 1.20 10.57
CA GLU A 130 -0.75 1.00 10.37
C GLU A 130 -0.52 -0.47 10.10
N ILE A 131 0.17 -0.78 9.00
CA ILE A 131 0.33 -2.16 8.53
C ILE A 131 1.81 -2.48 8.33
N SER A 132 2.22 -3.59 8.93
CA SER A 132 3.53 -4.22 8.74
C SER A 132 3.40 -5.44 7.84
N ILE A 133 4.34 -5.64 6.89
CA ILE A 133 4.39 -6.86 6.06
C ILE A 133 5.33 -7.94 6.64
N GLY A 134 5.86 -7.71 7.84
CA GLY A 134 6.63 -8.69 8.60
C GLY A 134 7.74 -8.08 9.46
N ASP A 135 8.42 -8.94 10.21
CA ASP A 135 9.40 -8.54 11.23
C ASP A 135 10.79 -8.32 10.62
N TYR A 136 10.86 -7.34 9.71
CA TYR A 136 12.09 -6.92 9.02
C TYR A 136 11.98 -5.45 8.58
N VAL A 137 13.11 -4.84 8.22
CA VAL A 137 13.18 -3.43 7.86
C VAL A 137 13.44 -3.28 6.36
N LEU A 138 12.62 -2.46 5.70
CA LEU A 138 12.80 -2.07 4.29
C LEU A 138 13.33 -0.64 4.21
N THR A 139 13.89 -0.27 3.06
CA THR A 139 14.36 1.10 2.79
C THR A 139 13.22 2.10 2.67
N GLY A 140 12.01 1.62 2.38
CA GLY A 140 10.80 2.40 2.23
C GLY A 140 9.56 1.50 2.16
N GLY A 141 8.40 2.13 2.21
CA GLY A 141 7.10 1.51 2.25
C GLY A 141 6.56 1.05 0.90
N GLU A 142 7.27 1.28 -0.20
CA GLU A 142 6.79 1.06 -1.55
C GLU A 142 6.52 -0.42 -1.85
N LEU A 143 7.43 -1.31 -1.43
CA LEU A 143 7.23 -2.75 -1.57
C LEU A 143 6.07 -3.25 -0.70
N ALA A 144 5.94 -2.71 0.52
CA ALA A 144 4.80 -3.02 1.39
C ALA A 144 3.47 -2.58 0.76
N ALA A 145 3.43 -1.38 0.16
CA ALA A 145 2.27 -0.88 -0.55
C ALA A 145 1.92 -1.73 -1.78
N ALA A 146 2.92 -2.18 -2.53
CA ALA A 146 2.73 -3.11 -3.65
C ALA A 146 2.17 -4.46 -3.19
N VAL A 147 2.67 -5.02 -2.07
CA VAL A 147 2.16 -6.26 -1.47
C VAL A 147 0.70 -6.10 -0.99
N ILE A 148 0.39 -4.99 -0.32
CA ILE A 148 -0.99 -4.69 0.09
C ILE A 148 -1.90 -4.57 -1.14
N ALA A 149 -1.49 -3.82 -2.16
CA ALA A 149 -2.28 -3.66 -3.38
C ALA A 149 -2.50 -4.99 -4.10
N ASP A 150 -1.46 -5.81 -4.24
CA ASP A 150 -1.55 -7.11 -4.92
C ASP A 150 -2.48 -8.09 -4.19
N SER A 151 -2.27 -8.26 -2.88
CA SER A 151 -3.07 -9.16 -2.05
C SER A 151 -4.54 -8.76 -1.98
N VAL A 152 -4.85 -7.46 -1.98
CA VAL A 152 -6.22 -6.94 -1.94
C VAL A 152 -6.89 -7.04 -3.32
N VAL A 153 -6.22 -6.61 -4.38
CA VAL A 153 -6.80 -6.61 -5.74
C VAL A 153 -7.10 -8.02 -6.22
N ARG A 154 -6.26 -8.99 -5.87
CA ARG A 154 -6.47 -10.41 -6.21
C ARG A 154 -7.80 -10.96 -5.68
N LEU A 155 -8.34 -10.40 -4.60
CA LEU A 155 -9.60 -10.83 -3.98
C LEU A 155 -10.85 -10.18 -4.58
N LEU A 156 -10.69 -9.22 -5.49
CA LEU A 156 -11.82 -8.52 -6.08
C LEU A 156 -12.58 -9.41 -7.07
N PRO A 157 -13.93 -9.38 -7.06
CA PRO A 157 -14.73 -10.15 -8.00
C PRO A 157 -14.34 -9.90 -9.47
N GLY A 158 -14.20 -10.98 -10.24
CA GLY A 158 -13.83 -10.93 -11.66
C GLY A 158 -12.34 -10.73 -11.97
N VAL A 159 -11.47 -10.54 -10.97
CA VAL A 159 -10.01 -10.42 -11.18
C VAL A 159 -9.39 -11.79 -11.48
N LEU A 160 -9.72 -12.80 -10.68
CA LEU A 160 -9.38 -14.19 -10.95
C LEU A 160 -10.42 -14.81 -11.89
N SER A 161 -9.95 -15.64 -12.82
CA SER A 161 -10.83 -16.33 -13.78
C SER A 161 -11.69 -17.40 -13.10
N ASP A 162 -11.20 -17.98 -12.01
CA ASP A 162 -11.90 -18.95 -11.20
C ASP A 162 -11.89 -18.45 -9.75
N GLU A 163 -13.06 -17.98 -9.28
CA GLU A 163 -13.22 -17.44 -7.94
C GLU A 163 -12.96 -18.50 -6.86
N THR A 164 -13.14 -19.78 -7.18
CA THR A 164 -12.87 -20.87 -6.23
C THR A 164 -11.38 -21.01 -5.92
N SER A 165 -10.49 -20.62 -6.84
CA SER A 165 -9.05 -20.61 -6.61
C SER A 165 -8.67 -19.70 -5.43
N ALA A 166 -9.35 -18.55 -5.25
CA ALA A 166 -9.10 -17.68 -4.10
C ALA A 166 -9.54 -18.30 -2.77
N LEU A 167 -10.57 -19.14 -2.79
CA LEU A 167 -11.14 -19.77 -1.59
C LEU A 167 -10.27 -20.92 -1.08
N THR A 168 -9.53 -21.58 -1.96
CA THR A 168 -8.67 -22.72 -1.63
C THR A 168 -7.21 -22.35 -1.37
N ASP A 169 -6.88 -21.05 -1.40
CA ASP A 169 -5.53 -20.60 -1.12
C ASP A 169 -5.15 -20.82 0.35
N SER A 170 -3.85 -20.94 0.57
CA SER A 170 -3.28 -20.94 1.92
C SER A 170 -3.80 -19.74 2.73
N PHE A 171 -4.06 -20.01 4.01
CA PHE A 171 -4.46 -19.05 5.03
C PHE A 171 -5.90 -18.51 4.93
N GLN A 172 -6.71 -18.93 3.95
CA GLN A 172 -8.14 -18.57 3.90
C GLN A 172 -8.95 -19.25 5.01
N ASP A 173 -8.66 -20.52 5.25
CA ASP A 173 -9.25 -21.36 6.30
C ASP A 173 -8.23 -21.68 7.43
N GLY A 174 -7.09 -20.99 7.44
CA GLY A 174 -6.00 -21.23 8.38
C GLY A 174 -5.09 -22.40 8.03
N LEU A 175 -5.28 -23.07 6.89
CA LEU A 175 -4.45 -24.18 6.42
C LEU A 175 -3.49 -23.75 5.31
N LEU A 176 -2.53 -24.60 4.98
CA LEU A 176 -1.69 -24.46 3.80
C LEU A 176 -2.32 -25.26 2.64
N ALA A 177 -2.28 -24.70 1.44
CA ALA A 177 -2.67 -25.42 0.23
C ALA A 177 -1.79 -26.68 0.05
N PRO A 178 -2.36 -27.79 -0.46
CA PRO A 178 -1.62 -29.02 -0.67
C PRO A 178 -0.56 -28.88 -1.79
N PRO A 179 0.42 -29.80 -1.86
CA PRO A 179 1.35 -29.87 -2.98
C PRO A 179 0.63 -29.97 -4.33
N VAL A 180 1.17 -29.31 -5.35
CA VAL A 180 0.60 -29.28 -6.71
C VAL A 180 1.56 -29.94 -7.68
N TYR A 181 1.04 -30.81 -8.54
CA TYR A 181 1.77 -31.47 -9.62
C TYR A 181 1.19 -31.04 -10.96
N THR A 182 2.04 -30.97 -11.99
CA THR A 182 1.60 -30.71 -13.37
C THR A 182 2.16 -31.77 -14.30
N ARG A 183 1.65 -31.79 -15.54
CA ARG A 183 2.06 -32.74 -16.57
C ARG A 183 3.56 -32.58 -16.93
N PRO A 184 4.23 -33.65 -17.39
CA PRO A 184 3.72 -35.03 -17.56
C PRO A 184 3.65 -35.83 -16.24
N ALA A 185 3.02 -37.00 -16.29
CA ALA A 185 2.80 -37.85 -15.11
C ALA A 185 3.99 -38.75 -14.75
N GLU A 186 4.97 -38.88 -15.65
CA GLU A 186 6.20 -39.67 -15.54
C GLU A 186 7.39 -38.86 -16.05
#